data_AF-A0A1Q2YIT4-F1
#
_entry.id   AF-A0A1Q2YIT4-F1
#
_cell.length_a   1.000
_cell.length_b   1.000
_cell.length_c   1.000
_cell.angle_alpha   90.00
_cell.angle_beta   90.00
_cell.angle_gamma   90.00
#
_symmetry.space_group_name_H-M   'P 1'
#
loop_
_entity.id
_entity.type
_entity.pdbx_description
1 polymer ?
#
loop_
_entity_poly.entity_id
_entity_poly.type
_entity_poly.pdbx_seq_one_letter_code
_entity_poly.pdbx_strand_id
1 'polypeptide(L)'
;MSSSNLPKELDRMNALEQKDIEVEVSDDVLVNDHGVPPPRTKRKRDLLEYEEKLDKAVFKATEKAFEVRASQYKVQKALAENDHLRILQSLLRTIESMDGELGNIKSEVRNMKSEIDKISIRVEEMTPLMHHVRVAENLRRRELGLPQLTLPFLVGEGPVGTDLPPIVSVNDIQDLSKSEILRYLAGYDVGHERHATTSSLKCILRMTLGFTLAHELHFTFS
;
A
#
# COMPACT_ATOMS: atom_id res chain seq x y z
N MET A 1 50.12 -73.41 59.07
CA MET A 1 48.84 -72.75 58.70
C MET A 1 48.86 -72.47 57.20
N SER A 2 48.55 -73.48 56.38
CA SER A 2 48.45 -73.35 54.92
C SER A 2 46.97 -73.41 54.56
N SER A 3 46.35 -72.23 54.46
CA SER A 3 44.95 -72.10 54.05
C SER A 3 44.84 -72.20 52.53
N SER A 4 43.79 -72.89 52.10
CA SER A 4 43.47 -73.39 50.78
C SER A 4 43.32 -72.31 49.69
N ASN A 5 44.13 -72.40 48.64
CA ASN A 5 43.95 -71.67 47.37
C ASN A 5 43.26 -72.52 46.27
N LEU A 6 42.88 -73.76 46.57
CA LEU A 6 42.32 -74.72 45.59
C LEU A 6 40.99 -74.32 44.92
N PRO A 7 40.05 -73.55 45.51
CA PRO A 7 38.81 -73.22 44.81
C PRO A 7 39.04 -72.35 43.55
N LYS A 8 40.08 -71.50 43.55
CA LYS A 8 40.34 -70.55 42.45
C LYS A 8 41.02 -71.17 41.23
N GLU A 9 41.70 -72.30 41.38
CA GLU A 9 42.35 -73.00 40.25
C GLU A 9 41.37 -73.90 39.51
N LEU A 10 40.45 -74.58 40.20
CA LEU A 10 39.45 -75.43 39.56
C LEU A 10 38.44 -74.61 38.76
N ASP A 11 38.04 -73.43 39.27
CA ASP A 11 37.20 -72.48 38.53
C ASP A 11 37.93 -71.89 37.32
N ARG A 12 39.26 -71.70 37.40
CA ARG A 12 40.09 -71.27 36.25
C ARG A 12 40.25 -72.37 35.21
N MET A 13 40.43 -73.63 35.61
CA MET A 13 40.52 -74.76 34.68
C MET A 13 39.18 -75.05 34.01
N ASN A 14 38.07 -75.05 34.75
CA ASN A 14 36.72 -75.18 34.16
C ASN A 14 36.39 -74.01 33.21
N ALA A 15 36.83 -72.79 33.53
CA ALA A 15 36.68 -71.64 32.63
C ALA A 15 37.61 -71.67 31.40
N LEU A 16 38.67 -72.47 31.42
CA LEU A 16 39.57 -72.72 30.29
C LEU A 16 39.05 -73.87 29.41
N GLU A 17 38.53 -74.96 30.00
CA GLU A 17 37.93 -76.08 29.26
C GLU A 17 36.65 -75.68 28.51
N GLN A 18 35.85 -74.77 29.06
CA GLN A 18 34.65 -74.28 28.35
C GLN A 18 34.95 -73.40 27.12
N LYS A 19 36.21 -73.00 26.87
CA LYS A 19 36.59 -72.12 25.76
C LYS A 19 36.96 -72.85 24.47
N ASP A 20 37.27 -74.14 24.54
CA ASP A 20 37.66 -74.97 23.40
C ASP A 20 36.54 -75.89 22.87
N ILE A 21 35.32 -75.72 23.38
CA ILE A 21 34.14 -76.42 22.88
C ILE A 21 33.82 -75.90 21.46
N GLU A 22 33.76 -76.82 20.50
CA GLU A 22 33.17 -76.55 19.18
C GLU A 22 31.67 -76.36 19.33
N VAL A 23 31.18 -75.23 18.83
CA VAL A 23 29.77 -74.88 18.85
C VAL A 23 29.21 -75.11 17.46
N GLU A 24 28.11 -75.85 17.37
CA GLU A 24 27.43 -76.09 16.10
C GLU A 24 26.64 -74.83 15.71
N VAL A 25 27.24 -74.01 14.84
CA VAL A 25 26.64 -72.77 14.31
C VAL A 25 26.61 -72.84 12.78
N SER A 26 25.50 -72.46 12.17
CA SER A 26 25.36 -72.40 10.71
C SER A 26 26.25 -71.30 10.12
N ASP A 27 26.86 -71.56 8.96
CA ASP A 27 27.75 -70.60 8.28
C ASP A 27 27.01 -69.35 7.79
N ASP A 28 25.70 -69.47 7.52
CA ASP A 28 24.86 -68.35 7.10
C ASP A 28 24.76 -67.26 8.19
N VAL A 29 24.93 -67.63 9.45
CA VAL A 29 24.89 -66.71 10.60
C VAL A 29 26.21 -65.94 10.75
N LEU A 30 27.27 -66.39 10.08
CA LEU A 30 28.60 -65.78 10.12
C LEU A 30 28.84 -64.80 8.95
N VAL A 31 27.82 -64.56 8.12
CA VAL A 31 27.84 -63.54 7.05
C VAL A 31 27.33 -62.21 7.61
N ASN A 32 28.04 -61.12 7.34
CA ASN A 32 27.63 -59.77 7.74
C ASN A 32 27.93 -58.75 6.65
N ASP A 33 27.16 -57.66 6.65
CA ASP A 33 27.33 -56.54 5.70
C ASP A 33 28.36 -55.50 6.19
N HIS A 34 29.02 -55.76 7.32
CA HIS A 34 29.97 -54.85 7.96
C HIS A 34 31.44 -55.16 7.62
N GLY A 35 31.68 -56.12 6.72
CA GLY A 35 33.00 -56.48 6.22
C GLY A 35 33.89 -57.16 7.26
N VAL A 36 33.32 -57.68 8.35
CA VAL A 36 34.05 -58.48 9.33
C VAL A 36 34.19 -59.90 8.78
N PRO A 37 35.41 -60.44 8.59
CA PRO A 37 35.57 -61.78 8.05
C PRO A 37 35.05 -62.83 9.05
N PRO A 38 34.50 -63.96 8.57
CA PRO A 38 34.02 -65.02 9.44
C PRO A 38 35.15 -65.60 10.31
N PRO A 39 34.82 -66.16 11.48
CA PRO A 39 35.80 -66.75 12.38
C PRO A 39 36.51 -67.94 11.72
N ARG A 40 37.79 -68.13 12.05
CA ARG A 40 38.63 -69.18 11.44
C ARG A 40 38.22 -70.58 11.87
N THR A 41 37.65 -70.72 13.07
CA THR A 41 37.09 -71.97 13.59
C THR A 41 35.76 -71.72 14.30
N LYS A 42 34.93 -72.75 14.47
CA LYS A 42 33.67 -72.70 15.22
C LYS A 42 33.84 -72.93 16.72
N ARG A 43 35.05 -72.72 17.25
CA ARG A 43 35.30 -72.77 18.69
C ARG A 43 34.68 -71.56 19.36
N LYS A 44 34.14 -71.76 20.57
CA LYS A 44 33.51 -70.70 21.37
C LYS A 44 34.35 -69.43 21.48
N ARG A 45 35.68 -69.57 21.66
CA ARG A 45 36.61 -68.43 21.73
C ARG A 45 36.63 -67.59 20.44
N ASP A 46 36.72 -68.23 19.28
CA ASP A 46 36.82 -67.54 17.99
C ASP A 46 35.48 -66.87 17.63
N LEU A 47 34.35 -67.49 18.00
CA LEU A 47 33.02 -66.91 17.87
C LEU A 47 32.85 -65.66 18.73
N LEU A 48 33.31 -65.68 19.99
CA LEU A 48 33.28 -64.51 20.88
C LEU A 48 34.18 -63.37 20.36
N GLU A 49 35.36 -63.68 19.82
CA GLU A 49 36.22 -62.66 19.20
C GLU A 49 35.60 -62.07 17.93
N TYR A 50 34.91 -62.91 17.13
CA TYR A 50 34.15 -62.46 15.98
C TYR A 50 32.98 -61.56 16.36
N GLU A 51 32.18 -61.94 17.37
CA GLU A 51 31.09 -61.13 17.93
C GLU A 51 31.61 -59.75 18.39
N GLU A 52 32.70 -59.71 19.16
CA GLU A 52 33.29 -58.44 19.63
C GLU A 52 33.77 -57.56 18.46
N LYS A 53 34.34 -58.16 17.41
CA LYS A 53 34.73 -57.43 16.18
C LYS A 53 33.52 -56.91 15.42
N LEU A 54 32.45 -57.70 15.35
CA LEU A 54 31.19 -57.32 14.71
C LEU A 54 30.54 -56.15 15.45
N ASP A 55 30.44 -56.21 16.78
CA ASP A 55 29.92 -55.13 17.61
C ASP A 55 30.72 -53.82 17.42
N LYS A 56 32.05 -53.91 17.39
CA LYS A 56 32.92 -52.75 17.10
C LYS A 56 32.66 -52.18 15.71
N ALA A 57 32.43 -53.03 14.71
CA ALA A 57 32.15 -52.59 13.34
C ALA A 57 30.77 -51.93 13.24
N VAL A 58 29.75 -52.52 13.87
CA VAL A 58 28.39 -51.97 13.98
C VAL A 58 28.43 -50.61 14.69
N PHE A 59 29.14 -50.51 15.81
CA PHE A 59 29.28 -49.26 16.56
C PHE A 59 29.93 -48.15 15.72
N LYS A 60 31.01 -48.46 14.98
CA LYS A 60 31.63 -47.49 14.05
C LYS A 60 30.69 -47.09 12.92
N ALA A 61 29.90 -48.03 12.40
CA ALA A 61 28.93 -47.75 11.36
C ALA A 61 27.80 -46.84 11.85
N THR A 62 27.32 -47.03 13.08
CA THR A 62 26.29 -46.18 13.69
C THR A 62 26.82 -44.79 14.03
N GLU A 63 28.05 -44.69 14.53
CA GLU A 63 28.75 -43.40 14.74
C GLU A 63 28.85 -42.62 13.43
N LYS A 64 29.32 -43.26 12.35
CA LYS A 64 29.37 -42.66 11.02
C LYS A 64 27.99 -42.26 10.50
N ALA A 65 26.96 -43.06 10.75
CA ALA A 65 25.58 -42.71 10.38
C ALA A 65 25.08 -41.47 11.14
N PHE A 66 25.46 -41.31 12.40
CA PHE A 66 25.14 -40.12 13.20
C PHE A 66 25.84 -38.87 12.65
N GLU A 67 27.12 -38.97 12.30
CA GLU A 67 27.88 -37.88 11.66
C GLU A 67 27.27 -37.46 10.32
N VAL A 68 26.84 -38.42 9.50
CA VAL A 68 26.15 -38.16 8.23
C VAL A 68 24.83 -37.41 8.48
N ARG A 69 24.02 -37.85 9.45
CA ARG A 69 22.77 -37.14 9.81
C ARG A 69 23.03 -35.72 10.31
N ALA A 70 24.03 -35.54 11.17
CA ALA A 70 24.40 -34.22 11.66
C ALA A 70 24.85 -33.29 10.52
N SER A 71 25.59 -33.84 9.54
CA SER A 71 26.01 -33.12 8.34
C SER A 71 24.83 -32.78 7.43
N GLN A 72 23.90 -33.70 7.21
CA GLN A 72 22.66 -33.45 6.47
C GLN A 72 21.81 -32.34 7.10
N TYR A 73 21.67 -32.35 8.42
CA TYR A 73 20.96 -31.29 9.14
C TYR A 73 21.62 -29.92 8.95
N LYS A 74 22.96 -29.84 9.02
CA LYS A 74 23.69 -28.59 8.74
C LYS A 74 23.45 -28.08 7.32
N VAL A 75 23.45 -28.97 6.33
CA VAL A 75 23.19 -28.62 4.92
C VAL A 75 21.76 -28.12 4.73
N GLN A 76 20.77 -28.82 5.29
CA GLN A 76 19.36 -28.40 5.21
C GLN A 76 19.13 -27.03 5.86
N LYS A 77 19.75 -26.80 7.03
CA LYS A 77 19.69 -25.51 7.71
C LYS A 77 20.29 -24.40 6.85
N ALA A 78 21.47 -24.62 6.26
CA ALA A 78 22.12 -23.64 5.39
C ALA A 78 21.31 -23.37 4.11
N LEU A 79 20.64 -24.38 3.56
CA LEU A 79 19.75 -24.23 2.39
C LEU A 79 18.55 -23.34 2.73
N ALA A 80 17.89 -23.59 3.87
CA ALA A 80 16.77 -22.78 4.34
C ALA A 80 17.17 -21.33 4.59
N GLU A 81 18.34 -21.10 5.20
CA GLU A 81 18.90 -19.75 5.37
C GLU A 81 19.17 -19.05 4.03
N ASN A 82 19.63 -19.79 3.01
CA ASN A 82 19.84 -19.25 1.68
C ASN A 82 18.52 -18.86 0.99
N ASP A 83 17.50 -19.71 1.09
CA ASP A 83 16.16 -19.42 0.54
C ASP A 83 15.55 -18.18 1.19
N HIS A 84 15.71 -18.02 2.50
CA HIS A 84 15.29 -16.81 3.21
C HIS A 84 16.00 -15.56 2.68
N LEU A 85 17.32 -15.63 2.44
CA LEU A 85 18.08 -14.52 1.86
C LEU A 85 17.59 -14.16 0.44
N ARG A 86 17.28 -15.16 -0.39
CA ARG A 86 16.74 -14.92 -1.75
C ARG A 86 15.38 -14.24 -1.71
N ILE A 87 14.51 -14.67 -0.80
CA ILE A 87 13.19 -14.03 -0.58
C ILE A 87 13.39 -12.57 -0.13
N LEU A 88 14.26 -12.33 0.85
CA LEU A 88 14.55 -10.97 1.33
C LEU A 88 15.06 -10.06 0.21
N GLN A 89 15.98 -10.53 -0.62
CA GLN A 89 16.48 -9.77 -1.77
C GLN A 89 15.37 -9.45 -2.79
N SER A 90 14.45 -10.38 -3.03
CA SER A 90 13.30 -10.16 -3.92
C SER A 90 12.34 -9.11 -3.36
N LEU A 91 12.06 -9.17 -2.05
CA LEU A 91 11.22 -8.17 -1.38
C LEU A 91 11.85 -6.78 -1.43
N LEU A 92 13.17 -6.69 -1.22
CA LEU A 92 13.89 -5.42 -1.23
C LEU A 92 13.82 -4.73 -2.60
N ARG A 93 14.01 -5.49 -3.70
CA ARG A 93 13.83 -4.97 -5.06
C ARG A 93 12.40 -4.52 -5.35
N THR A 94 11.42 -5.23 -4.80
CA THR A 94 10.00 -4.87 -4.95
C THR A 94 9.71 -3.55 -4.24
N ILE A 95 10.22 -3.38 -3.02
CA ILE A 95 10.11 -2.14 -2.24
C ILE A 95 10.77 -0.97 -2.99
N GLU A 96 11.98 -1.16 -3.51
CA GLU A 96 12.68 -0.14 -4.30
C GLU A 96 11.88 0.29 -5.55
N SER A 97 11.27 -0.67 -6.25
CA SER A 97 10.40 -0.40 -7.40
C SER A 97 9.18 0.43 -6.99
N MET A 98 8.50 0.02 -5.91
CA MET A 98 7.33 0.73 -5.39
C MET A 98 7.68 2.16 -4.95
N ASP A 99 8.85 2.36 -4.33
CA ASP A 99 9.30 3.69 -3.89
C ASP A 99 9.55 4.62 -5.09
N GLY A 100 10.09 4.07 -6.19
CA GLY A 100 10.21 4.77 -7.47
C GLY A 100 8.85 5.18 -8.07
N GLU A 101 7.89 4.25 -8.09
CA GLU A 101 6.52 4.52 -8.57
C GLU A 101 5.82 5.59 -7.72
N LEU A 102 5.96 5.52 -6.39
CA LEU A 102 5.44 6.55 -5.48
C LEU A 102 6.08 7.91 -5.73
N GLY A 103 7.38 7.95 -6.02
CA GLY A 103 8.10 9.15 -6.44
C GLY A 103 7.49 9.80 -7.69
N ASN A 104 7.16 8.98 -8.70
CA ASN A 104 6.55 9.43 -9.94
C ASN A 104 5.13 9.98 -9.70
N ILE A 105 4.28 9.24 -8.98
CA ILE A 105 2.92 9.67 -8.62
C ILE A 105 2.95 11.01 -7.87
N LYS A 106 3.89 11.17 -6.92
CA LYS A 106 4.04 12.42 -6.17
C LYS A 106 4.43 13.61 -7.05
N SER A 107 5.11 13.37 -8.18
CA SER A 107 5.46 14.42 -9.14
C SER A 107 4.27 14.78 -10.02
N GLU A 108 3.52 13.79 -10.51
CA GLU A 108 2.29 13.98 -11.28
C GLU A 108 1.24 14.76 -10.48
N VAL A 109 1.01 14.40 -9.21
CA VAL A 109 0.08 15.12 -8.34
C VAL A 109 0.48 16.59 -8.16
N ARG A 110 1.78 16.89 -8.08
CA ARG A 110 2.28 18.28 -8.00
C ARG A 110 2.02 19.04 -9.30
N ASN A 111 2.21 18.40 -10.45
CA ASN A 111 1.94 19.00 -11.75
C ASN A 111 0.44 19.26 -11.92
N MET A 112 -0.41 18.28 -11.61
CA MET A 112 -1.87 18.44 -11.64
C MET A 112 -2.34 19.59 -10.75
N LYS A 113 -1.79 19.71 -9.53
CA LYS A 113 -2.11 20.84 -8.65
C LYS A 113 -1.78 22.18 -9.31
N SER A 114 -0.60 22.30 -9.91
CA SER A 114 -0.22 23.53 -10.62
C SER A 114 -1.12 23.84 -11.82
N GLU A 115 -1.58 22.83 -12.55
CA GLU A 115 -2.53 23.02 -13.65
C GLU A 115 -3.90 23.48 -13.16
N ILE A 116 -4.39 22.89 -12.06
CA ILE A 116 -5.64 23.31 -11.42
C ILE A 116 -5.55 24.76 -10.96
N ASP A 117 -4.44 25.16 -10.31
CA ASP A 117 -4.24 26.54 -9.88
C ASP A 117 -4.28 27.52 -11.07
N LYS A 118 -3.65 27.16 -12.20
CA LYS A 118 -3.70 27.97 -13.44
C LYS A 118 -5.10 28.04 -14.03
N ILE A 119 -5.85 26.95 -14.00
CA ILE A 119 -7.25 26.93 -14.48
C ILE A 119 -8.11 27.82 -13.58
N SER A 120 -7.94 27.76 -12.25
CA SER A 120 -8.67 28.61 -11.30
C SER A 120 -8.48 30.08 -11.62
N ILE A 121 -7.22 30.52 -11.81
CA ILE A 121 -6.89 31.90 -12.19
C ILE A 121 -7.60 32.29 -13.51
N ARG A 122 -7.54 31.44 -14.53
CA ARG A 122 -8.20 31.73 -15.81
C ARG A 122 -9.72 31.82 -15.69
N VAL A 123 -10.33 31.01 -14.83
CA VAL A 123 -11.78 31.03 -14.59
C VAL A 123 -12.18 32.31 -13.83
N GLU A 124 -11.39 32.72 -12.84
CA GLU A 124 -11.54 33.99 -12.13
C GLU A 124 -11.47 35.18 -13.10
N GLU A 125 -10.53 35.17 -14.05
CA GLU A 125 -10.40 36.22 -15.08
C GLU A 125 -11.54 36.17 -16.12
N MET A 126 -12.05 34.99 -16.46
CA MET A 126 -13.07 34.83 -17.50
C MET A 126 -14.47 35.25 -17.03
N THR A 127 -14.76 35.15 -15.74
CA THR A 127 -16.10 35.44 -15.19
C THR A 127 -16.49 36.92 -15.36
N PRO A 128 -15.64 37.92 -15.03
CA PRO A 128 -15.88 39.33 -15.36
C PRO A 128 -16.03 39.61 -16.85
N LEU A 129 -15.22 38.96 -17.70
CA LEU A 129 -15.31 39.11 -19.16
C LEU A 129 -16.66 38.63 -19.69
N MET A 130 -17.16 37.49 -19.20
CA MET A 130 -18.50 36.99 -19.57
C MET A 130 -19.61 37.96 -19.16
N HIS A 131 -19.50 38.57 -17.98
CA HIS A 131 -20.44 39.58 -17.53
C HIS A 131 -20.45 40.80 -18.47
N HIS A 132 -19.27 41.34 -18.82
CA HIS A 132 -19.16 42.45 -19.77
C HIS A 132 -19.72 42.12 -21.16
N VAL A 133 -19.43 40.93 -21.69
CA VAL A 133 -19.98 40.48 -22.98
C VAL A 133 -21.51 40.42 -22.93
N ARG A 134 -22.10 39.90 -21.83
CA ARG A 134 -23.56 39.86 -21.70
C ARG A 134 -24.18 41.24 -21.52
N VAL A 135 -23.54 42.16 -20.78
CA VAL A 135 -24.00 43.55 -20.69
C VAL A 135 -24.02 44.20 -22.07
N ALA A 136 -22.96 44.03 -22.87
CA ALA A 136 -22.87 44.55 -24.23
C ALA A 136 -23.91 43.93 -25.17
N GLU A 137 -24.14 42.62 -25.06
CA GLU A 137 -25.19 41.93 -25.83
C GLU A 137 -26.59 42.41 -25.45
N ASN A 138 -26.87 42.62 -24.16
CA ASN A 138 -28.14 43.19 -23.72
C ASN A 138 -28.36 44.61 -24.25
N LEU A 139 -27.30 45.42 -24.34
CA LEU A 139 -27.37 46.73 -24.97
C LEU A 139 -27.81 46.62 -26.43
N ARG A 140 -27.14 45.77 -27.21
CA ARG A 140 -27.50 45.53 -28.61
C ARG A 140 -28.91 44.98 -28.77
N ARG A 141 -29.33 44.06 -27.89
CA ARG A 141 -30.69 43.50 -27.90
C ARG A 141 -31.74 44.58 -27.69
N ARG A 142 -31.53 45.49 -26.74
CA ARG A 142 -32.44 46.62 -26.52
C ARG A 142 -32.54 47.52 -27.74
N GLU A 143 -31.42 47.83 -28.41
CA GLU A 143 -31.43 48.61 -29.65
C GLU A 143 -32.27 47.95 -30.76
N LEU A 144 -32.32 46.63 -30.77
CA LEU A 144 -33.12 45.83 -31.71
C LEU A 144 -34.54 45.53 -31.21
N GLY A 145 -34.95 46.03 -30.04
CA GLY A 145 -36.24 45.71 -29.42
C GLY A 145 -36.40 44.25 -28.98
N LEU A 146 -35.29 43.54 -28.79
CA LEU A 146 -35.25 42.14 -28.36
C LEU A 146 -35.25 42.03 -26.83
N PRO A 147 -35.81 40.93 -26.27
CA PRO A 147 -35.77 40.69 -24.84
C PRO A 147 -34.34 40.48 -24.33
N GLN A 148 -34.11 41.00 -23.13
CA GLN A 148 -32.81 40.95 -22.46
C GLN A 148 -32.55 39.57 -21.84
N LEU A 149 -31.28 39.21 -21.79
CA LEU A 149 -30.80 38.02 -21.12
C LEU A 149 -30.49 38.36 -19.66
N THR A 150 -30.74 37.41 -18.76
CA THR A 150 -30.30 37.55 -17.37
C THR A 150 -28.77 37.52 -17.29
N LEU A 151 -28.20 38.36 -16.43
CA LEU A 151 -26.75 38.38 -16.19
C LEU A 151 -26.39 37.37 -15.09
N PRO A 152 -25.31 36.58 -15.27
CA PRO A 152 -24.78 35.75 -14.20
C PRO A 152 -24.12 36.64 -13.13
N PHE A 153 -24.18 36.20 -11.88
CA PHE A 153 -23.39 36.80 -10.81
C PHE A 153 -21.90 36.51 -11.03
N LEU A 154 -21.07 37.47 -10.62
CA LEU A 154 -19.62 37.33 -10.54
C LEU A 154 -19.21 36.55 -9.29
N VAL A 155 -20.02 36.63 -8.23
CA VAL A 155 -19.76 36.03 -6.92
C VAL A 155 -20.99 35.25 -6.47
N GLY A 156 -20.78 33.98 -6.12
CA GLY A 156 -21.82 33.09 -5.60
C GLY A 156 -22.73 32.46 -6.65
N GLU A 157 -23.78 31.80 -6.20
CA GLU A 157 -24.80 31.22 -7.08
C GLU A 157 -25.64 32.37 -7.68
N GLY A 158 -25.65 32.47 -9.01
CA GLY A 158 -26.38 33.50 -9.75
C GLY A 158 -27.89 33.49 -9.48
N PRO A 159 -28.68 34.41 -10.06
CA PRO A 159 -30.11 34.53 -9.74
C PRO A 159 -30.91 33.28 -10.14
N VAL A 160 -30.39 32.45 -11.05
CA VAL A 160 -31.00 31.19 -11.49
C VAL A 160 -30.96 30.17 -10.35
N GLY A 161 -32.13 29.76 -9.85
CA GLY A 161 -32.25 28.82 -8.74
C GLY A 161 -32.28 29.48 -7.36
N THR A 162 -32.27 30.81 -7.30
CA THR A 162 -32.45 31.58 -6.06
C THR A 162 -33.88 32.11 -5.94
N ASP A 163 -34.19 32.71 -4.78
CA ASP A 163 -35.42 33.45 -4.50
C ASP A 163 -35.45 34.87 -5.13
N LEU A 164 -34.38 35.30 -5.81
CA LEU A 164 -34.31 36.62 -6.43
C LEU A 164 -35.11 36.68 -7.74
N PRO A 165 -35.99 37.69 -7.92
CA PRO A 165 -36.75 37.83 -9.16
C PRO A 165 -35.83 38.27 -10.30
N PRO A 166 -35.96 37.72 -11.53
CA PRO A 166 -35.10 38.07 -12.65
C PRO A 166 -35.30 39.54 -13.07
N ILE A 167 -34.21 40.21 -13.41
CA ILE A 167 -34.24 41.61 -13.88
C ILE A 167 -34.08 41.63 -15.39
N VAL A 168 -35.10 42.10 -16.11
CA VAL A 168 -35.09 42.25 -17.58
C VAL A 168 -35.36 43.68 -18.03
N SER A 169 -35.74 44.56 -17.11
CA SER A 169 -36.10 45.97 -17.34
C SER A 169 -35.80 46.84 -16.11
N VAL A 170 -35.82 48.16 -16.31
CA VAL A 170 -35.68 49.14 -15.22
C VAL A 170 -36.85 49.08 -14.23
N ASN A 171 -38.05 48.69 -14.68
CA ASN A 171 -39.20 48.52 -13.80
C ASN A 171 -39.00 47.37 -12.81
N ASP A 172 -38.35 46.29 -13.25
CA ASP A 172 -38.06 45.16 -12.34
C ASP A 172 -37.14 45.61 -11.20
N ILE A 173 -36.18 46.51 -11.48
CA ILE A 173 -35.30 47.10 -10.45
C ILE A 173 -36.10 47.95 -9.46
N GLN A 174 -37.14 48.64 -9.95
CA GLN A 174 -37.97 49.51 -9.12
C GLN A 174 -38.75 48.71 -8.06
N ASP A 175 -39.17 47.49 -8.39
CA ASP A 175 -39.95 46.64 -7.49
C ASP A 175 -39.10 45.87 -6.47
N LEU A 176 -37.77 45.90 -6.60
CA LEU A 176 -36.87 45.23 -5.66
C LEU A 176 -36.86 45.88 -4.27
N SER A 177 -36.90 45.04 -3.25
CA SER A 177 -36.60 45.43 -1.87
C SER A 177 -35.12 45.79 -1.69
N LYS A 178 -34.82 46.56 -0.64
CA LYS A 178 -33.44 46.93 -0.31
C LYS A 178 -32.54 45.70 -0.12
N SER A 179 -33.04 44.65 0.52
CA SER A 179 -32.30 43.39 0.72
C SER A 179 -31.97 42.69 -0.60
N GLU A 180 -32.91 42.65 -1.55
CA GLU A 180 -32.68 42.03 -2.86
C GLU A 180 -31.66 42.84 -3.67
N ILE A 181 -31.75 44.17 -3.66
CA ILE A 181 -30.76 45.03 -4.32
C ILE A 181 -29.36 44.79 -3.77
N LEU A 182 -29.22 44.71 -2.44
CA LEU A 182 -27.92 44.43 -1.80
C LEU A 182 -27.38 43.06 -2.19
N ARG A 183 -28.23 42.04 -2.29
CA ARG A 183 -27.81 40.71 -2.77
C ARG A 183 -27.39 40.73 -4.24
N TYR A 184 -28.12 41.45 -5.09
CA TYR A 184 -27.74 41.66 -6.48
C TYR A 184 -26.38 42.36 -6.61
N LEU A 185 -26.18 43.46 -5.89
CA LEU A 185 -24.91 44.19 -5.90
C LEU A 185 -23.75 43.36 -5.36
N ALA A 186 -23.98 42.58 -4.30
CA ALA A 186 -22.98 41.63 -3.79
C ALA A 186 -22.65 40.54 -4.80
N GLY A 187 -23.65 40.00 -5.50
CA GLY A 187 -23.47 39.00 -6.55
C GLY A 187 -22.67 39.54 -7.75
N TYR A 188 -22.80 40.82 -8.07
CA TYR A 188 -22.00 41.47 -9.13
C TYR A 188 -20.69 42.10 -8.61
N ASP A 189 -20.30 41.86 -7.36
CA ASP A 189 -19.13 42.46 -6.72
C ASP A 189 -19.06 43.99 -6.81
N VAL A 190 -20.22 44.66 -6.65
CA VAL A 190 -20.34 46.12 -6.75
C VAL A 190 -20.39 46.76 -5.37
N GLY A 191 -19.29 47.48 -5.06
CA GLY A 191 -19.18 48.28 -3.85
C GLY A 191 -20.18 49.44 -3.81
N HIS A 192 -20.70 49.72 -2.62
CA HIS A 192 -21.64 50.81 -2.36
C HIS A 192 -21.45 51.36 -0.95
N GLU A 193 -21.92 52.58 -0.70
CA GLU A 193 -21.83 53.20 0.61
C GLU A 193 -22.75 52.53 1.63
N ARG A 194 -22.27 52.34 2.88
CA ARG A 194 -23.03 51.67 3.96
C ARG A 194 -24.38 52.34 4.27
N HIS A 195 -24.49 53.64 4.03
CA HIS A 195 -25.70 54.43 4.30
C HIS A 195 -26.40 54.89 3.02
N ALA A 196 -26.11 54.26 1.87
CA ALA A 196 -26.78 54.57 0.62
C ALA A 196 -28.30 54.39 0.73
N THR A 197 -29.02 55.34 0.15
CA THR A 197 -30.48 55.28 0.02
C THR A 197 -30.87 54.18 -0.98
N THR A 198 -32.07 53.63 -0.85
CA THR A 198 -32.56 52.58 -1.76
C THR A 198 -32.54 53.06 -3.22
N SER A 199 -32.97 54.30 -3.48
CA SER A 199 -32.97 54.89 -4.82
C SER A 199 -31.55 55.02 -5.39
N SER A 200 -30.55 55.36 -4.55
CA SER A 200 -29.14 55.36 -4.95
C SER A 200 -28.63 53.96 -5.29
N LEU A 201 -28.95 52.96 -4.47
CA LEU A 201 -28.59 51.56 -4.75
C LEU A 201 -29.24 51.03 -6.04
N LYS A 202 -30.49 51.39 -6.32
CA LYS A 202 -31.18 51.08 -7.59
C LYS A 202 -30.48 51.75 -8.78
N CYS A 203 -30.04 53.00 -8.65
CA CYS A 203 -29.25 53.67 -9.68
C CYS A 203 -27.93 52.94 -9.96
N ILE A 204 -27.22 52.51 -8.92
CA ILE A 204 -25.98 51.72 -9.05
C ILE A 204 -26.29 50.41 -9.79
N LEU A 205 -27.31 49.66 -9.36
CA LEU A 205 -27.70 48.40 -9.99
C LEU A 205 -28.10 48.58 -11.46
N ARG A 206 -28.86 49.63 -11.78
CA ARG A 206 -29.23 50.00 -13.16
C ARG A 206 -27.98 50.15 -14.04
N MET A 207 -26.98 50.87 -13.55
CA MET A 207 -25.72 51.08 -14.27
C MET A 207 -24.92 49.79 -14.42
N THR A 208 -24.84 48.97 -13.38
CA THR A 208 -24.16 47.66 -13.40
C THR A 208 -24.74 46.72 -14.45
N LEU A 209 -26.07 46.67 -14.55
CA LEU A 209 -26.78 45.84 -15.54
C LEU A 209 -26.78 46.46 -16.95
N GLY A 210 -26.22 47.68 -17.08
CA GLY A 210 -26.06 48.39 -18.34
C GLY A 210 -27.33 49.03 -18.88
N PHE A 211 -28.36 49.27 -18.07
CA PHE A 211 -29.58 49.99 -18.51
C PHE A 211 -29.29 51.50 -18.63
N THR A 212 -28.65 51.88 -19.74
CA THR A 212 -28.08 53.22 -19.96
C THR A 212 -28.71 53.97 -21.14
N LEU A 213 -29.80 53.46 -21.72
CA LEU A 213 -30.50 54.17 -22.79
C LEU A 213 -31.15 55.45 -22.24
N ALA A 214 -31.31 56.47 -23.09
CA ALA A 214 -31.80 57.79 -22.64
C ALA A 214 -33.12 57.69 -21.84
N HIS A 215 -34.09 56.91 -22.31
CA HIS A 215 -35.37 56.72 -21.62
C HIS A 215 -35.24 55.98 -20.28
N GLU A 216 -34.27 55.08 -20.15
CA GLU A 216 -33.95 54.35 -18.91
C GLU A 216 -33.25 55.26 -17.89
N LEU A 217 -32.41 56.17 -18.37
CA LEU A 217 -31.72 57.17 -17.55
C LEU A 217 -32.69 58.22 -16.99
N HIS A 218 -33.73 58.57 -17.75
CA HIS A 218 -34.80 59.46 -17.30
C HIS A 218 -35.74 58.83 -16.26
N PHE A 219 -35.69 57.51 -16.06
CA PHE A 219 -36.45 56.84 -15.00
C PHE A 219 -35.91 57.24 -13.62
N THR A 220 -36.81 57.73 -12.76
CA THR A 220 -36.50 58.12 -11.38
C THR A 220 -37.00 57.05 -10.43
N PHE A 221 -36.07 56.39 -9.73
CA PHE A 221 -36.44 55.41 -8.70
C PHE A 221 -37.04 56.10 -7.48
N SER A 222 -38.06 55.48 -6.89
CA SER A 222 -38.54 55.82 -5.54
C SER A 222 -37.63 55.19 -4.49
#